data_AF-A0A1F4AI57-F1
#
_entry.id   AF-A0A1F4AI57-F1
#
_cell.length_a   1.000
_cell.length_b   1.000
_cell.length_c   1.000
_cell.angle_alpha   90.00
_cell.angle_beta   90.00
_cell.angle_gamma   90.00
#
_symmetry.space_group_name_H-M   'P 1'
#
loop_
_entity.id
_entity.type
_entity.pdbx_description
1 polymer ?
#
loop_
_entity_poly.entity_id
_entity_poly.type
_entity_poly.pdbx_seq_one_letter_code
_entity_poly.pdbx_strand_id
1 'polypeptide(L)'
;MAEQGLPKDLFEFMQKMWNPMAFPIPGMLTPTVDVKEIDKKIGELKSVENWLTMNVGFVQMTIKTLEMQRAALEALTTGAAKDKPG
;
A
#
# COMPACT_ATOMS: atom_id res chain seq x y z
N MET A 1 17.61 -26.76 -22.87
CA MET A 1 16.48 -27.02 -21.96
C MET A 1 16.12 -25.69 -21.30
N ALA A 2 15.23 -24.91 -21.93
CA ALA A 2 14.74 -23.66 -21.36
C ALA A 2 13.29 -23.92 -20.93
N GLU A 3 13.12 -24.50 -19.74
CA GLU A 3 11.80 -24.61 -19.15
C GLU A 3 11.54 -23.36 -18.30
N GLN A 4 10.56 -22.61 -18.78
CA GLN A 4 9.97 -21.43 -18.19
C GLN A 4 9.27 -21.82 -16.88
N GLY A 5 9.78 -21.34 -15.75
CA GLY A 5 9.17 -21.54 -14.42
C GLY A 5 8.97 -20.26 -13.60
N LEU A 6 9.14 -19.08 -14.22
CA LEU A 6 9.06 -17.78 -13.53
C LEU A 6 7.73 -17.45 -12.81
N PRO A 7 6.54 -18.00 -13.15
CA PRO A 7 5.30 -17.62 -12.46
C PRO A 7 5.10 -18.29 -11.09
N LYS A 8 5.56 -19.54 -10.93
CA LYS A 8 5.19 -20.38 -9.78
C LYS A 8 6.13 -20.17 -8.59
N ASP A 9 7.43 -20.09 -8.86
CA ASP A 9 8.46 -19.84 -7.84
C ASP A 9 8.29 -18.45 -7.19
N LEU A 10 7.91 -17.43 -7.98
CA LEU A 10 7.60 -16.09 -7.48
C LEU A 10 6.34 -16.07 -6.60
N PHE A 11 5.31 -16.80 -7.01
CA PHE A 11 4.07 -16.91 -6.24
C PHE A 11 4.29 -17.67 -4.92
N GLU A 12 5.05 -18.76 -4.94
CA GLU A 12 5.43 -19.51 -3.74
C GLU A 12 6.29 -18.67 -2.79
N PHE A 13 7.22 -17.87 -3.32
CA PHE A 13 8.00 -16.91 -2.53
C PHE A 13 7.12 -15.85 -1.87
N MET A 14 6.20 -15.22 -2.62
CA MET A 14 5.22 -14.26 -2.10
C MET A 14 4.34 -14.87 -1.02
N GLN A 15 3.83 -16.09 -1.25
CA GLN A 15 2.99 -16.82 -0.31
C GLN A 15 3.75 -17.15 0.99
N LYS A 16 5.02 -17.54 0.90
CA LYS A 16 5.89 -17.79 2.05
C LYS A 16 6.19 -16.51 2.85
N MET A 17 6.30 -15.36 2.18
CA MET A 17 6.50 -14.06 2.82
C MET A 17 5.23 -13.54 3.50
N TRP A 18 4.06 -13.77 2.90
CA TRP A 18 2.76 -13.36 3.45
C TRP A 18 2.25 -14.29 4.57
N ASN A 19 2.62 -15.58 4.54
CA ASN A 19 2.20 -16.53 5.57
C ASN A 19 3.34 -17.50 5.97
N PRO A 20 4.29 -17.05 6.80
CA PRO A 20 5.40 -17.89 7.25
C PRO A 20 4.96 -19.10 8.10
N MET A 21 3.70 -19.13 8.57
CA MET A 21 3.13 -20.22 9.36
C MET A 21 2.41 -21.29 8.52
N ALA A 22 2.23 -21.09 7.21
CA ALA A 22 1.55 -22.06 6.33
C ALA A 22 2.36 -23.34 6.08
N PHE A 23 3.67 -23.31 6.33
CA PHE A 23 4.54 -24.48 6.19
C PHE A 23 5.06 -24.89 7.57
N PRO A 24 4.57 -26.01 8.14
CA PRO A 24 5.12 -26.51 9.39
C PRO A 24 6.57 -26.95 9.14
N ILE A 25 7.54 -26.20 9.66
CA ILE A 25 8.94 -26.60 9.67
C ILE A 25 9.12 -27.62 10.80
N PRO A 26 9.44 -28.90 10.50
CA PRO A 26 9.69 -29.89 11.53
C PRO A 26 10.85 -29.43 12.42
N GLY A 27 10.62 -29.32 13.73
CA GLY A 27 11.61 -28.82 14.70
C GLY A 27 11.49 -27.33 15.04
N MET A 28 10.54 -26.59 14.45
CA MET A 28 10.17 -25.28 14.98
C MET A 28 9.43 -25.51 16.30
N LEU A 29 10.15 -25.29 17.40
CA LEU A 29 9.63 -25.26 18.77
C LEU A 29 8.26 -24.60 18.73
N THR A 30 7.22 -25.29 19.20
CA THR A 30 5.91 -24.65 19.42
C THR A 30 6.19 -23.36 20.18
N PRO A 31 5.99 -22.18 19.57
CA PRO A 31 6.37 -20.96 20.24
C PRO A 31 5.47 -20.91 21.47
N THR A 32 6.10 -20.96 22.63
CA THR A 32 5.47 -20.51 23.86
C THR A 32 5.30 -19.00 23.66
N VAL A 33 4.31 -18.61 22.88
CA VAL A 33 4.05 -17.21 22.58
C VAL A 33 3.54 -16.64 23.89
N ASP A 34 4.43 -15.97 24.62
CA ASP A 34 4.02 -15.14 25.73
C ASP A 34 3.02 -14.13 25.17
N VAL A 35 1.79 -14.16 25.69
CA VAL A 35 0.72 -13.26 25.27
C VAL A 35 1.20 -11.80 25.31
N LYS A 36 2.11 -11.45 26.23
CA LYS A 36 2.70 -10.12 26.33
C LYS A 36 3.53 -9.74 25.09
N GLU A 37 4.26 -10.68 24.51
CA GLU A 37 5.02 -10.43 23.28
C GLU A 37 4.10 -10.23 22.08
N ILE A 38 3.00 -11.00 22.02
CA ILE A 38 1.94 -10.78 21.03
C ILE A 38 1.34 -9.38 21.19
N ASP A 39 0.96 -8.99 22.40
CA ASP A 39 0.36 -7.68 22.67
C ASP A 39 1.31 -6.53 22.30
N LYS A 40 2.61 -6.68 22.61
CA LYS A 40 3.64 -5.73 22.19
C LYS A 40 3.71 -5.63 20.67
N LYS A 41 3.76 -6.77 19.98
CA LYS A 41 3.82 -6.81 18.51
C LYS A 41 2.58 -6.18 17.87
N ILE A 42 1.39 -6.42 18.44
CA ILE A 42 0.15 -5.78 18.02
C ILE A 42 0.26 -4.25 18.18
N GLY A 43 0.76 -3.76 19.31
CA GLY A 43 0.95 -2.33 19.55
C GLY A 43 1.91 -1.67 18.56
N GLU A 44 3.04 -2.32 18.26
CA GLU A 44 3.99 -1.86 17.26
C GLU A 44 3.34 -1.79 15.87
N LEU A 45 2.62 -2.85 15.46
CA LEU A 45 1.95 -2.90 14.16
C LEU A 45 0.81 -1.88 14.02
N LYS A 46 0.03 -1.63 15.09
CA LYS A 46 -0.98 -0.55 15.09
C LYS A 46 -0.35 0.84 14.91
N SER A 47 0.84 1.05 15.46
CA SER A 47 1.56 2.32 15.28
C SER A 47 1.99 2.50 13.82
N VAL A 48 2.48 1.43 13.18
CA VAL A 48 2.81 1.42 11.75
C VAL A 48 1.56 1.63 10.89
N GLU A 49 0.46 0.95 11.21
CA GLU A 49 -0.83 1.11 10.54
C GLU A 49 -1.34 2.55 10.59
N ASN A 50 -1.28 3.19 11.77
CA ASN A 50 -1.66 4.59 11.94
C ASN A 50 -0.79 5.51 11.07
N TRP A 51 0.52 5.30 11.02
CA TRP A 51 1.42 6.08 10.18
C TRP A 51 1.12 5.90 8.67
N LEU A 52 0.90 4.67 8.23
CA LEU A 52 0.53 4.39 6.84
C LEU A 52 -0.81 5.05 6.47
N THR A 53 -1.79 5.00 7.37
CA THR A 53 -3.09 5.66 7.19
C THR A 53 -2.93 7.17 7.00
N MET A 54 -2.06 7.81 7.79
CA MET A 54 -1.74 9.23 7.61
C MET A 54 -1.11 9.51 6.24
N ASN A 55 -0.17 8.67 5.78
CA ASN A 55 0.45 8.82 4.46
C ASN A 55 -0.56 8.74 3.33
N VAL A 56 -1.49 7.78 3.40
CA VAL A 56 -2.59 7.67 2.44
C VAL A 56 -3.43 8.95 2.43
N GLY A 57 -3.77 9.47 3.62
CA GLY A 57 -4.50 10.74 3.75
C GLY A 57 -3.78 11.93 3.09
N PHE A 58 -2.47 12.06 3.30
CA PHE A 58 -1.67 13.12 2.68
C PHE A 58 -1.63 13.01 1.15
N VAL A 59 -1.46 11.80 0.61
CA VAL A 59 -1.47 11.57 -0.84
C VAL A 59 -2.83 11.92 -1.42
N GLN A 60 -3.93 11.46 -0.81
CA GLN A 60 -5.28 11.78 -1.26
C GLN A 60 -5.57 13.28 -1.23
N MET A 61 -5.12 14.00 -0.19
CA MET A 61 -5.27 15.45 -0.10
C MET A 61 -4.47 16.19 -1.20
N THR A 62 -3.25 15.74 -1.48
CA THR A 62 -2.41 16.29 -2.54
C THR A 62 -3.06 16.10 -3.91
N ILE A 63 -3.59 14.90 -4.18
CA ILE A 63 -4.32 14.61 -5.42
C ILE A 63 -5.51 15.54 -5.59
N LYS A 64 -6.39 15.64 -4.57
CA LYS A 64 -7.56 16.53 -4.63
C LYS A 64 -7.18 17.99 -4.90
N THR A 65 -6.09 18.45 -4.30
CA THR A 65 -5.59 19.82 -4.51
C THR A 65 -5.17 20.02 -5.98
N LEU A 66 -4.43 19.07 -6.55
CA LEU A 66 -4.02 19.11 -7.95
C LEU A 66 -5.21 19.03 -8.92
N GLU A 67 -6.22 18.22 -8.60
CA GLU A 67 -7.47 18.15 -9.38
C GLU A 67 -8.21 19.49 -9.37
N MET A 68 -8.30 20.16 -8.22
CA MET A 68 -8.88 21.50 -8.13
C MET A 68 -8.08 22.54 -8.92
N GLN A 69 -6.74 22.50 -8.84
CA GLN A 69 -5.88 23.38 -9.62
C GLN A 69 -6.06 23.17 -11.12
N ARG A 70 -6.16 21.91 -11.58
CA ARG A 70 -6.43 21.58 -12.97
C ARG A 70 -7.79 22.11 -13.42
N ALA A 71 -8.85 21.87 -12.65
CA ALA A 71 -10.19 22.36 -12.97
C ALA A 71 -10.24 23.90 -13.08
N ALA A 72 -9.51 24.61 -12.20
CA ALA A 72 -9.39 26.06 -12.28
C ALA A 72 -8.70 26.52 -13.57
N LEU A 73 -7.61 25.87 -14.00
CA LEU A 73 -6.94 26.18 -15.26
C LEU A 73 -7.82 25.89 -16.50
N GLU A 74 -8.58 24.79 -16.49
CA GLU A 74 -9.55 24.46 -17.54
C GLU A 74 -10.66 25.53 -17.63
N ALA A 75 -11.16 26.02 -16.50
CA ALA A 75 -12.14 27.10 -16.47
C ALA A 75 -11.57 28.42 -17.02
N LEU A 76 -10.32 28.76 -16.71
CA LEU A 76 -9.66 29.96 -17.23
C LEU A 76 -9.42 29.88 -18.74
N THR A 77 -8.98 28.73 -19.25
CA THR A 77 -8.74 28.54 -20.69
C THR A 77 -10.03 28.54 -21.51
N THR A 78 -11.10 27.92 -21.01
CA THR A 78 -12.42 27.96 -21.65
C THR A 78 -13.10 29.32 -21.54
N GLY A 79 -12.92 30.02 -20.42
CA GLY A 79 -13.37 31.40 -20.24
C GLY A 79 -12.65 32.39 -21.15
N ALA A 80 -11.31 32.29 -21.26
CA ALA A 80 -10.50 33.13 -22.14
C ALA A 80 -10.81 32.91 -23.63
N ALA A 81 -11.19 31.69 -24.04
CA ALA A 81 -11.60 31.40 -25.41
C ALA A 81 -12.96 32.02 -25.79
N LYS A 82 -13.81 32.38 -24.81
CA LYS A 82 -15.13 32.98 -25.03
C LYS A 82 -15.11 34.51 -25.13
N ASP A 83 -13.99 35.17 -24.86
CA ASP A 83 -13.87 36.65 -24.83
C ASP A 83 -13.20 37.24 -26.09
N LYS A 84 -13.16 36.50 -27.22
CA LYS A 84 -12.69 37.08 -28.49
C LYS A 84 -13.85 37.90 -29.10
N PRO A 85 -13.79 39.24 -29.13
CA PRO A 85 -14.81 40.04 -29.81
C PRO A 85 -14.61 39.83 -31.31
N GLY A 86 -15.69 39.46 -32.00
CA GLY A 86 -15.80 39.62 -33.45
C GLY A 86 -16.00 41.08 -33.82
#